data_AF-E9J4E6-F1
#
_entry.id   AF-E9J4E6-F1
#
_cell.length_a   1.000
_cell.length_b   1.000
_cell.length_c   1.000
_cell.angle_alpha   90.00
_cell.angle_beta   90.00
_cell.angle_gamma   90.00
#
_symmetry.space_group_name_H-M   'P 1'
#
loop_
_entity.id
_entity.type
_entity.pdbx_description
1 polymer ?
#
loop_
_entity_poly.entity_id
_entity_poly.type
_entity_poly.pdbx_seq_one_letter_code
_entity_poly.pdbx_strand_id
1 'polypeptide(L)'
;TEQSKLSRHVVCKHKDEDERCILENEKWREDRMPGIKNLPQILQHVHHALQIMQKLLFDTIIENVRNKNSAKQKTILVKSKMLTGQIHTNACNILQKRIFPTMQDDDIAKSIRYDKLILFGNKLCQKYKEPHFYDMIRQKLRQLERFHLEVRKYDTDIYDFFSSFYPKYYDATAVQSIAGLNEGTGFNKPSLATFLGTLIKQISKLCISEWIKRHNKEKQIYAEDFLTFLTENYTSKTLTRRKKQSTANLPSTNDIQKLQMYLRYKLRKNYKALNQQFSKKTSVLLDLSIHETTGSSYLTPLYTHVN
;
A
#
# COMPACT_ATOMS: atom_id res chain seq x y z
N THR A 1 12.66 -32.87 25.47
CA THR A 1 13.68 -33.54 24.62
C THR A 1 15.04 -32.98 24.93
N GLU A 2 16.06 -33.83 25.06
CA GLU A 2 17.44 -33.46 25.40
C GLU A 2 18.05 -32.40 24.46
N GLN A 3 17.53 -32.28 23.25
CA GLN A 3 17.87 -31.23 22.29
C GLN A 3 17.63 -29.80 22.80
N SER A 4 16.65 -29.59 23.70
CA SER A 4 16.36 -28.27 24.31
C SER A 4 17.42 -27.85 25.34
N LYS A 5 18.04 -28.82 26.03
CA LYS A 5 19.11 -28.56 27.02
C LYS A 5 20.45 -28.30 26.33
N LEU A 6 20.76 -29.01 25.25
CA LEU A 6 21.97 -28.75 24.45
C LEU A 6 21.96 -27.36 23.80
N SER A 7 20.80 -26.93 23.28
CA SER A 7 20.67 -25.64 22.60
C SER A 7 20.86 -24.43 23.54
N ARG A 8 20.44 -24.54 24.81
CA ARG A 8 20.71 -23.50 25.83
C ARG A 8 22.17 -23.45 26.27
N HIS A 9 22.86 -24.60 26.30
CA HIS A 9 24.26 -24.67 26.73
C HIS A 9 25.23 -24.11 25.67
N VAL A 10 24.91 -24.28 24.38
CA VAL A 10 25.68 -23.69 23.26
C VAL A 10 25.49 -22.17 23.19
N VAL A 11 24.28 -21.66 23.46
CA VAL A 11 24.00 -20.21 23.46
C VAL A 11 24.66 -19.49 24.65
N CYS A 12 24.81 -20.13 25.80
CA CYS A 12 25.55 -19.56 26.93
C CYS A 12 27.07 -19.54 26.67
N LYS A 13 27.66 -20.61 26.11
CA LYS A 13 29.11 -20.65 25.85
C LYS A 13 29.58 -19.61 24.83
N HIS A 14 28.80 -19.32 23.78
CA HIS A 14 29.19 -18.29 22.81
C HIS A 14 29.07 -16.86 23.36
N LYS A 15 28.14 -16.59 24.28
CA LYS A 15 28.08 -15.29 24.96
C LYS A 15 29.30 -15.06 25.86
N ASP A 16 29.72 -16.08 26.59
CA ASP A 16 30.86 -15.99 27.52
C ASP A 16 32.22 -15.93 26.79
N GLU A 17 32.30 -16.38 25.54
CA GLU A 17 33.49 -16.25 24.67
C GLU A 17 33.53 -14.90 23.94
N ASP A 18 32.38 -14.38 23.50
CA ASP A 18 32.26 -13.04 22.89
C ASP A 18 32.53 -11.93 23.92
N GLU A 19 32.02 -12.06 25.16
CA GLU A 19 32.30 -11.10 26.24
C GLU A 19 33.78 -11.14 26.67
N ARG A 20 34.42 -12.32 26.63
CA ARG A 20 35.87 -12.44 26.88
C ARG A 20 36.71 -11.78 25.78
N CYS A 21 36.32 -11.91 24.52
CA CYS A 21 36.97 -11.22 23.40
C CYS A 21 36.80 -9.70 23.45
N ILE A 22 35.67 -9.19 23.96
CA ILE A 22 35.44 -7.74 24.13
C ILE A 22 36.30 -7.21 25.28
N LEU A 23 36.33 -7.89 26.43
CA LEU A 23 37.13 -7.49 27.59
C LEU A 23 38.65 -7.60 27.36
N GLU A 24 39.12 -8.62 26.63
CA GLU A 24 40.53 -8.72 26.24
C GLU A 24 40.92 -7.62 25.23
N ASN A 25 40.02 -7.24 24.33
CA ASN A 25 40.25 -6.10 23.42
C ASN A 25 40.25 -4.75 24.13
N GLU A 26 39.50 -4.58 25.22
CA GLU A 26 39.54 -3.37 26.06
C GLU A 26 40.82 -3.30 26.88
N LYS A 27 41.26 -4.41 27.47
CA LYS A 27 42.52 -4.49 28.21
C LYS A 27 43.75 -4.24 27.32
N TRP A 28 43.75 -4.76 26.09
CA TRP A 28 44.79 -4.48 25.08
C TRP A 28 44.85 -3.02 24.62
N ARG A 29 43.79 -2.21 24.80
CA ARG A 29 43.76 -0.79 24.45
C ARG A 29 44.33 0.11 25.54
N GLU A 30 44.14 -0.24 26.81
CA GLU A 30 44.65 0.57 27.93
C GLU A 30 46.17 0.41 28.13
N ASP A 31 46.72 -0.78 27.89
CA ASP A 31 48.14 -1.07 28.18
C ASP A 31 49.13 -0.49 27.15
N ARG A 32 48.68 0.00 25.99
CA ARG A 32 49.58 0.47 24.90
C ARG A 32 49.57 1.96 24.58
N MET A 33 48.72 2.79 25.20
CA MET A 33 48.77 4.24 24.99
C MET A 33 48.43 5.04 26.27
N PRO A 34 49.40 5.17 27.20
CA PRO A 34 49.25 6.08 28.32
C PRO A 34 49.42 7.52 27.81
N GLY A 35 48.31 8.24 27.57
CA GLY A 35 48.40 9.67 27.28
C GLY A 35 47.19 10.37 26.68
N ILE A 36 46.22 9.66 26.11
CA ILE A 36 45.09 10.31 25.41
C ILE A 36 43.80 10.07 26.19
N LYS A 37 43.58 10.85 27.25
CA LYS A 37 42.38 10.77 28.12
C LYS A 37 41.05 11.00 27.37
N ASN A 38 41.09 11.44 26.11
CA ASN A 38 39.92 11.77 25.28
C ASN A 38 39.74 10.85 24.05
N LEU A 39 40.50 9.76 23.94
CA LEU A 39 40.44 8.85 22.78
C LEU A 39 39.03 8.30 22.49
N PRO A 40 38.21 7.92 23.48
CA PRO A 40 36.83 7.47 23.25
C PRO A 40 35.96 8.57 22.64
N GLN A 41 36.11 9.81 23.12
CA GLN A 41 35.40 10.97 22.58
C GLN A 41 35.85 11.30 21.17
N ILE A 42 37.15 11.27 20.87
CA ILE A 42 37.67 11.51 19.52
C ILE A 42 37.16 10.44 18.54
N LEU A 43 37.17 9.16 18.93
CA LEU A 43 36.60 8.08 18.12
C LEU A 43 35.10 8.28 17.87
N GLN A 44 34.34 8.73 18.87
CA GLN A 44 32.92 9.00 18.73
C GLN A 44 32.65 10.16 17.75
N HIS A 45 33.45 11.23 17.82
CA HIS A 45 33.38 12.34 16.87
C HIS A 45 33.76 11.92 15.44
N VAL A 46 34.82 11.12 15.27
CA VAL A 46 35.25 10.60 13.96
C VAL A 46 34.18 9.66 13.37
N HIS A 47 33.60 8.78 14.18
CA HIS A 47 32.51 7.91 13.75
C HIS A 47 31.27 8.71 13.34
N HIS A 48 30.90 9.73 14.12
CA HIS A 48 29.81 10.63 13.78
C HIS A 48 30.09 11.42 12.49
N ALA A 49 31.31 11.92 12.30
CA ALA A 49 31.73 12.62 11.08
C ALA A 49 31.69 11.69 9.86
N LEU A 50 32.13 10.43 9.99
CA LEU A 50 32.01 9.41 8.95
C LEU A 50 30.55 9.13 8.58
N GLN A 51 29.65 9.03 9.57
CA GLN A 51 28.22 8.87 9.32
C GLN A 51 27.62 10.07 8.60
N ILE A 52 28.00 11.30 8.98
CA ILE A 52 27.57 12.52 8.29
C ILE A 52 28.08 12.56 6.85
N MET A 53 29.36 12.25 6.62
CA MET A 53 29.94 12.25 5.26
C MET A 53 29.29 11.18 4.38
N GLN A 54 29.04 9.98 4.90
CA GLN A 54 28.29 8.96 4.18
C GLN A 54 26.88 9.45 3.83
N LYS A 55 26.18 10.10 4.77
CA LYS A 55 24.86 10.69 4.51
C LYS A 55 24.89 11.72 3.38
N LEU A 56 25.81 12.68 3.42
CA LEU A 56 25.93 13.73 2.40
C LEU A 56 26.26 13.16 1.01
N LEU A 57 27.15 12.17 0.94
CA LEU A 57 27.45 11.47 -0.31
C LEU A 57 26.22 10.74 -0.87
N PHE A 58 25.48 10.03 -0.02
CA PHE A 58 24.26 9.33 -0.46
C PHE A 58 23.17 10.31 -0.91
N ASP A 59 22.95 11.42 -0.18
CA ASP A 59 21.96 12.43 -0.53
C ASP A 59 22.30 13.09 -1.89
N THR A 60 23.58 13.37 -2.13
CA THR A 60 24.07 13.95 -3.41
C THR A 60 23.88 12.97 -4.58
N ILE A 61 24.16 11.67 -4.36
CA ILE A 61 23.94 10.63 -5.37
C ILE A 61 22.43 10.49 -5.67
N ILE A 62 21.59 10.55 -4.63
CA ILE A 62 20.13 10.47 -4.77
C ILE A 62 19.61 11.64 -5.62
N GLU A 63 20.03 12.87 -5.37
CA GLU A 63 19.61 14.03 -6.17
C GLU A 63 20.05 13.93 -7.64
N ASN A 64 21.30 13.52 -7.88
CA ASN A 64 21.83 13.35 -9.24
C ASN A 64 21.10 12.26 -10.04
N VAL A 65 20.65 11.19 -9.37
CA VAL A 65 19.85 10.11 -9.98
C VAL A 65 18.40 10.55 -10.22
N ARG A 66 17.85 11.43 -9.36
CA ARG A 66 16.46 11.92 -9.46
C ARG A 66 16.20 12.74 -10.73
N ASN A 67 17.20 13.48 -11.21
CA ASN A 67 17.07 14.36 -12.39
C ASN A 67 16.99 13.62 -13.74
N LYS A 68 17.08 12.28 -13.75
CA LYS A 68 16.98 11.46 -14.96
C LYS A 68 15.83 10.45 -14.79
N ASN A 69 14.84 10.50 -15.69
CA ASN A 69 13.57 9.76 -15.57
C ASN A 69 13.61 8.36 -16.20
N SER A 70 14.61 7.52 -15.87
CA SER A 70 14.67 6.13 -16.37
C SER A 70 14.18 5.10 -15.35
N ALA A 71 13.55 4.01 -15.81
CA ALA A 71 13.14 2.89 -14.97
C ALA A 71 14.33 2.26 -14.20
N LYS A 72 15.52 2.18 -14.83
CA LYS A 72 16.75 1.66 -14.20
C LYS A 72 17.18 2.53 -13.00
N GLN A 73 17.03 3.84 -13.11
CA GLN A 73 17.37 4.80 -12.05
C GLN A 73 16.41 4.72 -10.87
N LYS A 74 15.12 4.49 -11.12
CA LYS A 74 14.14 4.24 -10.04
C LYS A 74 14.53 3.01 -9.21
N THR A 75 14.97 1.93 -9.86
CA THR A 75 15.45 0.72 -9.15
C THR A 75 16.72 1.00 -8.33
N ILE A 76 17.67 1.76 -8.88
CA ILE A 76 18.89 2.16 -8.16
C ILE A 76 18.53 3.01 -6.94
N LEU A 77 17.62 3.97 -7.09
CA LEU A 77 17.16 4.84 -6.01
C LEU A 77 16.50 4.05 -4.88
N VAL A 78 15.61 3.10 -5.22
CA VAL A 78 14.97 2.21 -4.23
C VAL A 78 16.04 1.40 -3.48
N LYS A 79 17.00 0.80 -4.18
CA LYS A 79 18.10 0.05 -3.54
C LYS A 79 18.97 0.94 -2.65
N SER A 80 19.28 2.17 -3.08
CA SER A 80 20.02 3.14 -2.29
C SER A 80 19.29 3.48 -0.99
N LYS A 81 17.98 3.73 -1.06
CA LYS A 81 17.14 4.00 0.12
C LYS A 81 17.03 2.81 1.08
N MET A 82 17.02 1.59 0.54
CA MET A 82 17.05 0.38 1.35
C MET A 82 18.35 0.26 2.17
N LEU A 83 19.47 0.72 1.60
CA LEU A 83 20.77 0.70 2.26
C LEU A 83 20.92 1.81 3.31
N THR A 84 20.41 3.02 3.02
CA THR A 84 20.52 4.15 3.96
C THR A 84 19.63 3.97 5.19
N GLY A 85 18.47 3.31 5.07
CA GLY A 85 17.68 2.86 6.22
C GLY A 85 17.25 3.96 7.21
N GLN A 86 17.27 5.23 6.81
CA GLN A 86 17.03 6.39 7.69
C GLN A 86 15.54 6.50 8.08
N ILE A 87 15.13 5.68 9.02
CA ILE A 87 13.77 5.58 9.57
C ILE A 87 13.91 5.42 11.08
N HIS A 88 12.90 5.87 11.83
CA HIS A 88 12.85 5.71 13.28
C HIS A 88 13.24 4.29 13.73
N THR A 89 14.07 4.20 14.77
CA THR A 89 14.63 2.94 15.33
C THR A 89 13.57 1.86 15.61
N ASN A 90 12.41 2.28 16.10
CA ASN A 90 11.25 1.41 16.34
C ASN A 90 10.60 0.78 15.08
N ALA A 91 10.99 1.13 13.86
CA ALA A 91 10.38 0.59 12.63
C ALA A 91 10.76 -0.88 12.39
N CYS A 92 9.80 -1.70 11.96
CA CYS A 92 10.08 -3.10 11.62
C CYS A 92 10.84 -3.25 10.28
N ASN A 93 11.52 -4.39 10.10
CA ASN A 93 12.32 -4.68 8.90
C ASN A 93 11.55 -4.54 7.58
N ILE A 94 10.27 -4.94 7.54
CA ILE A 94 9.42 -4.82 6.34
C ILE A 94 9.20 -3.35 6.00
N LEU A 95 8.85 -2.55 7.02
CA LEU A 95 8.61 -1.12 6.87
C LEU A 95 9.88 -0.42 6.37
N GLN A 96 11.04 -0.76 6.96
CA GLN A 96 12.33 -0.18 6.61
C GLN A 96 12.82 -0.56 5.20
N LYS A 97 12.75 -1.84 4.85
CA LYS A 97 13.38 -2.36 3.62
C LYS A 97 12.44 -2.43 2.41
N ARG A 98 11.12 -2.41 2.59
CA ARG A 98 10.17 -2.61 1.49
C ARG A 98 9.21 -1.43 1.29
N ILE A 99 8.70 -0.86 2.37
CA ILE A 99 7.63 0.14 2.30
C ILE A 99 8.20 1.55 2.09
N PHE A 100 9.09 2.02 2.95
CA PHE A 100 9.66 3.36 2.82
C PHE A 100 10.54 3.59 1.59
N PRO A 101 11.40 2.63 1.16
CA PRO A 101 12.24 2.82 -0.02
C PRO A 101 11.43 3.04 -1.31
N THR A 102 10.22 2.50 -1.37
CA THR A 102 9.29 2.62 -2.49
C THR A 102 8.33 3.81 -2.35
N MET A 103 8.32 4.50 -1.21
CA MET A 103 7.58 5.76 -1.06
C MET A 103 8.25 6.89 -1.86
N GLN A 104 7.40 7.77 -2.39
CA GLN A 104 7.83 9.02 -2.99
C GLN A 104 8.43 9.95 -1.92
N ASP A 105 9.60 10.53 -2.20
CA ASP A 105 10.28 11.49 -1.33
C ASP A 105 9.62 12.87 -1.42
N ASP A 106 8.53 13.01 -0.67
CA ASP A 106 7.84 14.27 -0.44
C ASP A 106 7.90 14.59 1.05
N ASP A 107 7.53 15.81 1.44
CA ASP A 107 7.60 16.24 2.85
C ASP A 107 6.70 15.40 3.76
N ILE A 108 5.59 14.90 3.22
CA ILE A 108 4.72 13.90 3.88
C ILE A 108 5.55 12.65 4.26
N ALA A 109 6.33 12.11 3.34
CA ALA A 109 7.12 10.91 3.61
C ALA A 109 8.25 11.17 4.61
N LYS A 110 8.84 12.38 4.59
CA LYS A 110 9.86 12.79 5.56
C LYS A 110 9.28 12.91 6.98
N SER A 111 8.09 13.49 7.12
CA SER A 111 7.39 13.62 8.40
C SER A 111 7.11 12.24 9.02
N ILE A 112 6.55 11.32 8.24
CA ILE A 112 6.22 9.96 8.71
C ILE A 112 7.45 9.18 9.18
N ARG A 113 8.65 9.43 8.63
CA ARG A 113 9.87 8.66 8.98
C ARG A 113 10.25 8.75 10.46
N TYR A 114 9.93 9.87 11.11
CA TYR A 114 10.32 10.15 12.49
C TYR A 114 9.13 10.28 13.45
N ASP A 115 7.90 10.20 12.94
CA ASP A 115 6.68 10.29 13.73
C ASP A 115 6.33 8.94 14.42
N LYS A 116 5.58 9.01 15.53
CA LYS A 116 4.95 7.85 16.18
C LYS A 116 3.99 7.07 15.27
N LEU A 117 3.58 7.62 14.12
CA LEU A 117 2.90 6.89 13.04
C LEU A 117 3.62 5.60 12.61
N ILE A 118 4.93 5.49 12.81
CA ILE A 118 5.69 4.26 12.60
C ILE A 118 5.11 3.06 13.37
N LEU A 119 4.58 3.28 14.58
CA LEU A 119 3.95 2.22 15.37
C LEU A 119 2.71 1.66 14.67
N PHE A 120 1.95 2.52 13.99
CA PHE A 120 0.81 2.09 13.18
C PHE A 120 1.28 1.28 11.96
N GLY A 121 2.31 1.75 11.27
CA GLY A 121 2.95 1.04 10.16
C GLY A 121 3.42 -0.36 10.56
N ASN A 122 4.00 -0.52 11.75
CA ASN A 122 4.43 -1.81 12.27
C ASN A 122 3.25 -2.78 12.47
N LYS A 123 2.14 -2.33 13.08
CA LYS A 123 0.94 -3.16 13.25
C LYS A 123 0.34 -3.57 11.90
N LEU A 124 0.36 -2.68 10.90
CA LEU A 124 -0.07 -3.01 9.55
C LEU A 124 0.84 -4.06 8.89
N CYS A 125 2.16 -3.97 9.06
CA CYS A 125 3.10 -4.96 8.53
C CYS A 125 2.95 -6.34 9.19
N GLN A 126 2.60 -6.37 10.49
CA GLN A 126 2.32 -7.62 11.20
C GLN A 126 1.05 -8.30 10.65
N LYS A 127 0.02 -7.50 10.36
CA LYS A 127 -1.27 -7.99 9.83
C LYS A 127 -1.19 -8.38 8.36
N TYR A 128 -0.51 -7.59 7.54
CA TYR A 128 -0.42 -7.76 6.08
C TYR A 128 1.03 -8.02 5.69
N LYS A 129 1.42 -9.29 5.66
CA LYS A 129 2.81 -9.71 5.38
C LYS A 129 3.12 -9.73 3.88
N GLU A 130 2.11 -9.94 3.05
CA GLU A 130 2.27 -10.19 1.62
C GLU A 130 2.58 -8.91 0.82
N PRO A 131 3.43 -8.97 -0.23
CA PRO A 131 3.92 -7.79 -0.93
C PRO A 131 2.85 -6.90 -1.59
N HIS A 132 1.77 -7.50 -2.07
CA HIS A 132 0.72 -6.75 -2.76
C HIS A 132 -0.06 -5.80 -1.82
N PHE A 133 0.02 -6.02 -0.51
CA PHE A 133 -0.56 -5.09 0.48
C PHE A 133 0.32 -3.88 0.77
N TYR A 134 1.59 -3.88 0.36
CA TYR A 134 2.50 -2.78 0.71
C TYR A 134 2.01 -1.45 0.15
N ASP A 135 1.36 -1.47 -1.02
CA ASP A 135 0.77 -0.30 -1.66
C ASP A 135 -0.37 0.29 -0.82
N MET A 136 -1.24 -0.58 -0.29
CA MET A 136 -2.28 -0.19 0.64
C MET A 136 -1.68 0.41 1.93
N ILE A 137 -0.62 -0.19 2.49
CA ILE A 137 0.02 0.32 3.71
C ILE A 137 0.61 1.72 3.46
N ARG A 138 1.33 1.92 2.35
CA ARG A 138 1.85 3.24 1.96
C ARG A 138 0.73 4.26 1.84
N GLN A 139 -0.38 3.89 1.18
CA GLN A 139 -1.52 4.77 1.03
C GLN A 139 -2.13 5.16 2.39
N LYS A 140 -2.32 4.20 3.31
CA LYS A 140 -2.85 4.47 4.65
C LYS A 140 -1.98 5.45 5.45
N LEU A 141 -0.66 5.22 5.47
CA LEU A 141 0.28 6.09 6.17
C LEU A 141 0.25 7.52 5.60
N ARG A 142 0.24 7.65 4.27
CA ARG A 142 0.21 8.97 3.61
C ARG A 142 -1.10 9.70 3.84
N GLN A 143 -2.24 9.02 3.90
CA GLN A 143 -3.53 9.67 4.15
C GLN A 143 -3.65 10.16 5.60
N LEU A 144 -3.11 9.40 6.56
CA LEU A 144 -3.04 9.83 7.96
C LEU A 144 -2.17 11.08 8.11
N GLU A 145 -1.00 11.09 7.49
CA GLU A 145 -0.11 12.26 7.55
C GLU A 145 -0.74 13.49 6.91
N ARG A 146 -1.43 13.34 5.77
CA ARG A 146 -2.19 14.44 5.15
C ARG A 146 -3.24 15.00 6.10
N PHE A 147 -3.91 14.12 6.84
CA PHE A 147 -4.87 14.54 7.86
C PHE A 147 -4.20 15.34 8.97
N HIS A 148 -3.06 14.89 9.48
CA HIS A 148 -2.31 15.63 10.50
C HIS A 148 -1.84 17.00 10.03
N LEU A 149 -1.33 17.10 8.80
CA LEU A 149 -0.93 18.38 8.22
C LEU A 149 -2.09 19.36 8.08
N GLU A 150 -3.31 18.90 7.77
CA GLU A 150 -4.49 19.75 7.75
C GLU A 150 -4.91 20.19 9.16
N VAL A 151 -4.88 19.28 10.14
CA VAL A 151 -5.16 19.64 11.55
C VAL A 151 -4.16 20.70 12.05
N ARG A 152 -2.89 20.58 11.67
CA ARG A 152 -1.83 21.52 12.04
C ARG A 152 -2.02 22.93 11.47
N LYS A 153 -2.82 23.12 10.42
CA LYS A 153 -3.16 24.47 9.92
C LYS A 153 -4.05 25.24 10.88
N TYR A 154 -4.86 24.53 11.67
CA TYR A 154 -5.76 25.14 12.64
C TYR A 154 -5.06 25.37 13.99
N ASP A 155 -4.09 24.52 14.34
CA ASP A 155 -3.33 24.65 15.57
C ASP A 155 -1.85 24.28 15.36
N THR A 156 -0.96 25.26 15.55
CA THR A 156 0.48 25.11 15.33
C THR A 156 1.22 24.40 16.46
N ASP A 157 0.59 24.23 17.63
CA ASP A 157 1.23 23.64 18.81
C ASP A 157 1.30 22.10 18.75
N ILE A 158 0.70 21.49 17.72
CA ILE A 158 0.64 20.05 17.55
C ILE A 158 1.87 19.57 16.75
N TYR A 159 2.88 19.07 17.47
CA TYR A 159 4.11 18.53 16.88
C TYR A 159 4.08 17.04 16.54
N ASP A 160 3.24 16.26 17.23
CA ASP A 160 3.22 14.80 17.13
C ASP A 160 1.83 14.32 16.72
N PHE A 161 1.76 13.31 15.86
CA PHE A 161 0.50 12.78 15.37
C PHE A 161 -0.43 12.35 16.52
N PHE A 162 0.13 11.73 17.56
CA PHE A 162 -0.68 11.29 18.70
C PHE A 162 -1.24 12.44 19.55
N SER A 163 -0.59 13.60 19.54
CA SER A 163 -1.12 14.81 20.18
C SER A 163 -2.32 15.39 19.43
N SER A 164 -2.56 14.98 18.19
CA SER A 164 -3.77 15.38 17.44
C SER A 164 -5.05 14.68 17.94
N PHE A 165 -4.94 13.62 18.76
CA PHE A 165 -6.09 12.86 19.28
C PHE A 165 -6.70 13.44 20.56
N TYR A 166 -6.32 14.64 20.97
CA TYR A 166 -7.08 15.32 22.01
C TYR A 166 -8.39 15.84 21.41
N PRO A 167 -9.54 15.61 22.07
CA PRO A 167 -10.85 16.06 21.57
C PRO A 167 -10.88 17.55 21.21
N LYS A 168 -10.13 18.37 21.96
CA LYS A 168 -10.00 19.82 21.74
C LYS A 168 -9.51 20.19 20.33
N TYR A 169 -8.62 19.40 19.75
CA TYR A 169 -7.97 19.73 18.47
C TYR A 169 -8.68 19.11 17.27
N TYR A 170 -9.69 18.29 17.50
CA TYR A 170 -10.38 17.63 16.41
C TYR A 170 -11.49 18.50 15.87
N ASP A 171 -11.24 19.07 14.70
CA ASP A 171 -12.29 19.68 13.91
C ASP A 171 -12.70 18.75 12.76
N ALA A 172 -14.01 18.49 12.64
CA ALA A 172 -14.59 17.76 11.52
C ALA A 172 -14.35 18.50 10.18
N THR A 173 -14.03 19.79 10.21
CA THR A 173 -13.66 20.58 9.03
C THR A 173 -12.38 20.08 8.37
N ALA A 174 -11.41 19.52 9.12
CA ALA A 174 -10.17 18.99 8.55
C ALA A 174 -10.44 17.82 7.59
N VAL A 175 -11.31 16.89 7.97
CA VAL A 175 -11.71 15.78 7.09
C VAL A 175 -12.53 16.30 5.90
N GLN A 176 -13.35 17.32 6.11
CA GLN A 176 -14.15 17.93 5.05
C GLN A 176 -13.31 18.64 4.01
N SER A 177 -12.28 19.37 4.45
CA SER A 177 -11.28 20.03 3.61
C SER A 177 -10.56 19.00 2.71
N ILE A 178 -10.05 17.91 3.28
CA ILE A 178 -9.35 16.86 2.52
C ILE A 178 -10.27 16.17 1.51
N ALA A 179 -11.52 15.94 1.89
CA ALA A 179 -12.52 15.34 1.02
C ALA A 179 -13.05 16.30 -0.06
N GLY A 180 -12.69 17.59 0.02
CA GLY A 180 -13.15 18.65 -0.88
C GLY A 180 -14.65 18.86 -0.75
N LEU A 181 -15.13 19.18 0.46
CA LEU A 181 -16.53 19.55 0.67
C LEU A 181 -16.82 20.90 0.00
N ASN A 182 -17.70 20.88 -1.00
CA ASN A 182 -18.28 22.08 -1.59
C ASN A 182 -19.69 22.27 -1.03
N GLU A 183 -20.03 23.49 -0.62
CA GLU A 183 -21.29 23.81 0.08
C GLU A 183 -22.55 23.47 -0.76
N GLY A 184 -22.45 23.42 -2.10
CA GLY A 184 -23.55 23.01 -2.98
C GLY A 184 -23.51 21.54 -3.41
N THR A 185 -22.38 21.06 -3.94
CA THR A 185 -22.29 19.74 -4.61
C THR A 185 -21.99 18.58 -3.67
N GLY A 186 -21.55 18.85 -2.43
CA GLY A 186 -21.12 17.83 -1.47
C GLY A 186 -19.63 17.51 -1.58
N PHE A 187 -19.23 16.33 -1.13
CA PHE A 187 -17.82 15.92 -1.18
C PHE A 187 -17.38 15.60 -2.60
N ASN A 188 -16.29 16.20 -3.06
CA ASN A 188 -15.63 15.82 -4.31
C ASN A 188 -15.14 14.37 -4.26
N LYS A 189 -14.67 13.92 -3.09
CA LYS A 189 -14.14 12.57 -2.87
C LYS A 189 -14.83 11.90 -1.68
N PRO A 190 -16.10 11.46 -1.83
CA PRO A 190 -16.86 10.87 -0.72
C PRO A 190 -16.24 9.55 -0.21
N SER A 191 -15.68 8.73 -1.11
CA SER A 191 -14.94 7.52 -0.72
C SER A 191 -13.73 7.84 0.17
N LEU A 192 -13.03 8.95 -0.11
CA LEU A 192 -11.87 9.36 0.68
C LEU A 192 -12.29 9.81 2.08
N ALA A 193 -13.40 10.54 2.19
CA ALA A 193 -13.99 10.87 3.49
C ALA A 193 -14.22 9.58 4.27
N THR A 194 -15.10 8.69 3.80
CA THR A 194 -15.42 7.44 4.51
C THR A 194 -14.16 6.65 4.88
N PHE A 195 -13.19 6.55 3.97
CA PHE A 195 -11.91 5.89 4.22
C PHE A 195 -11.13 6.55 5.37
N LEU A 196 -10.97 7.87 5.36
CA LEU A 196 -10.32 8.62 6.44
C LEU A 196 -11.01 8.39 7.78
N GLY A 197 -12.34 8.46 7.85
CA GLY A 197 -13.06 8.18 9.10
C GLY A 197 -12.78 6.78 9.64
N THR A 198 -12.75 5.77 8.78
CA THR A 198 -12.40 4.40 9.20
C THR A 198 -10.93 4.29 9.64
N LEU A 199 -10.02 4.99 8.99
CA LEU A 199 -8.61 5.00 9.36
C LEU A 199 -8.37 5.70 10.69
N ILE A 200 -8.99 6.85 10.91
CA ILE A 200 -8.90 7.61 12.17
C ILE A 200 -9.40 6.72 13.32
N LYS A 201 -10.55 6.04 13.16
CA LYS A 201 -11.05 5.07 14.16
C LYS A 201 -10.04 3.95 14.45
N GLN A 202 -9.39 3.41 13.42
CA GLN A 202 -8.39 2.36 13.60
C GLN A 202 -7.19 2.85 14.38
N ILE A 203 -6.66 4.03 14.07
CA ILE A 203 -5.48 4.55 14.75
C ILE A 203 -5.79 5.03 16.17
N SER A 204 -6.97 5.58 16.45
CA SER A 204 -7.39 5.93 17.82
C SER A 204 -7.43 4.72 18.73
N LYS A 205 -7.99 3.58 18.28
CA LYS A 205 -7.95 2.32 19.02
C LYS A 205 -6.53 1.86 19.32
N LEU A 206 -5.62 2.07 18.37
CA LEU A 206 -4.22 1.70 18.56
C LEU A 206 -3.53 2.67 19.52
N CYS A 207 -3.84 3.96 19.48
CA CYS A 207 -3.37 4.97 20.42
C CYS A 207 -3.76 4.59 21.86
N ILE A 208 -5.04 4.24 22.09
CA ILE A 208 -5.55 3.73 23.37
C ILE A 208 -4.72 2.51 23.82
N SER A 209 -4.52 1.52 22.94
CA SER A 209 -3.73 0.32 23.28
C SER A 209 -2.27 0.63 23.65
N GLU A 210 -1.67 1.68 23.07
CA GLU A 210 -0.31 2.09 23.41
C GLU A 210 -0.26 2.87 24.73
N TRP A 211 -1.27 3.68 25.07
CA TRP A 211 -1.35 4.35 26.37
C TRP A 211 -1.61 3.38 27.53
N ILE A 212 -2.42 2.35 27.30
CA ILE A 212 -2.64 1.26 28.27
C ILE A 212 -1.31 0.57 28.61
N LYS A 213 -0.50 0.21 27.59
CA LYS A 213 0.82 -0.41 27.80
C LYS A 213 1.79 0.49 28.57
N ARG A 214 1.65 1.81 28.44
CA ARG A 214 2.49 2.81 29.10
C ARG A 214 1.95 3.24 30.46
N HIS A 215 0.83 2.66 30.91
CA HIS A 215 0.14 3.00 32.16
C HIS A 215 -0.20 4.50 32.30
N ASN A 216 -0.44 5.20 31.18
CA ASN A 216 -0.82 6.61 31.21
C ASN A 216 -2.35 6.77 31.07
N LYS A 217 -3.03 6.91 32.22
CA LYS A 217 -4.49 6.95 32.29
C LYS A 217 -5.10 8.23 31.72
N GLU A 218 -4.46 9.38 31.90
CA GLU A 218 -4.97 10.67 31.41
C GLU A 218 -5.08 10.66 29.88
N LYS A 219 -4.00 10.28 29.19
CA LYS A 219 -3.97 10.22 27.72
C LYS A 219 -4.86 9.12 27.17
N GLN A 220 -5.08 8.05 27.94
CA GLN A 220 -6.05 7.02 27.60
C GLN A 220 -7.47 7.58 27.57
N ILE A 221 -7.91 8.28 28.64
CA ILE A 221 -9.25 8.87 28.73
C ILE A 221 -9.49 9.83 27.56
N TYR A 222 -8.54 10.73 27.28
CA TYR A 222 -8.67 11.65 26.15
C TYR A 222 -8.81 10.95 24.79
N ALA A 223 -8.07 9.85 24.57
CA ALA A 223 -8.16 9.08 23.33
C ALA A 223 -9.48 8.29 23.22
N GLU A 224 -10.04 7.84 24.34
CA GLU A 224 -11.35 7.19 24.43
C GLU A 224 -12.49 8.19 24.17
N ASP A 225 -12.45 9.35 24.82
CA ASP A 225 -13.39 10.45 24.60
C ASP A 225 -13.41 10.88 23.13
N PHE A 226 -12.22 11.02 22.54
CA PHE A 226 -12.07 11.31 21.11
C PHE A 226 -12.73 10.24 20.23
N LEU A 227 -12.53 8.95 20.54
CA LEU A 227 -13.08 7.85 19.75
C LEU A 227 -14.62 7.82 19.83
N THR A 228 -15.17 8.08 21.01
CA THR A 228 -16.62 8.19 21.25
C THR A 228 -17.19 9.35 20.45
N PHE A 229 -16.62 10.55 20.60
CA PHE A 229 -17.00 11.75 19.85
C PHE A 229 -16.97 11.53 18.33
N LEU A 230 -15.90 10.90 17.82
CA LEU A 230 -15.76 10.58 16.40
C LEU A 230 -16.84 9.60 15.93
N THR A 231 -17.21 8.62 16.77
CA THR A 231 -18.17 7.59 16.36
C THR A 231 -19.58 8.15 16.21
N GLU A 232 -19.97 9.06 17.09
CA GLU A 232 -21.26 9.76 17.07
C GLU A 232 -21.37 10.74 15.90
N ASN A 233 -20.34 11.56 15.67
CA ASN A 233 -20.40 12.64 14.69
C ASN A 233 -20.14 12.20 13.24
N TYR A 234 -19.36 11.13 13.04
CA TYR A 234 -18.86 10.78 11.70
C TYR A 234 -19.87 10.00 10.84
N THR A 235 -20.79 9.25 11.46
CA THR A 235 -21.66 8.28 10.77
C THR A 235 -22.87 8.90 10.07
N SER A 236 -23.29 10.09 10.47
CA SER A 236 -24.57 10.70 10.03
C SER A 236 -24.49 11.47 8.70
N LYS A 237 -23.35 12.11 8.39
CA LYS A 237 -23.25 13.06 7.25
C LYS A 237 -22.79 12.45 5.92
N THR A 238 -22.04 11.34 5.92
CA THR A 238 -21.42 10.78 4.69
C THR A 238 -22.21 9.65 4.02
N LEU A 239 -22.96 8.84 4.77
CA LEU A 239 -23.74 7.71 4.22
C LEU A 239 -25.08 8.13 3.60
N THR A 240 -25.74 9.13 4.17
CA THR A 240 -27.10 9.55 3.81
C THR A 240 -27.18 10.18 2.42
N ARG A 241 -26.12 10.84 1.94
CA ARG A 241 -26.12 11.49 0.62
C ARG A 241 -25.89 10.52 -0.54
N ARG A 242 -25.12 9.44 -0.32
CA ARG A 242 -24.79 8.43 -1.34
C ARG A 242 -26.02 7.63 -1.79
N LYS A 243 -26.93 7.33 -0.86
CA LYS A 243 -28.21 6.66 -1.17
C LYS A 243 -29.14 7.49 -2.05
N LYS A 244 -29.01 8.83 -2.04
CA LYS A 244 -29.85 9.72 -2.85
C LYS A 244 -29.34 9.90 -4.29
N GLN A 245 -28.08 9.59 -4.57
CA GLN A 245 -27.45 9.87 -5.87
C GLN A 245 -27.33 8.65 -6.80
N SER A 246 -27.54 7.42 -6.30
CA SER A 246 -27.68 6.25 -7.17
C SER A 246 -29.11 6.10 -7.66
N THR A 247 -29.65 7.11 -8.33
CA THR A 247 -30.65 6.82 -9.36
C THR A 247 -29.88 6.19 -10.50
N ALA A 248 -29.59 4.88 -10.37
CA ALA A 248 -29.18 4.11 -11.53
C ALA A 248 -30.28 4.38 -12.56
N ASN A 249 -29.96 5.07 -13.65
CA ASN A 249 -30.88 5.18 -14.78
C ASN A 249 -30.97 3.76 -15.33
N LEU A 250 -31.90 2.97 -14.78
CA LEU A 250 -32.18 1.66 -15.32
C LEU A 250 -32.58 1.89 -16.78
N PRO A 251 -31.96 1.16 -17.73
CA PRO A 251 -32.34 1.28 -19.13
C PRO A 251 -33.85 1.04 -19.24
N SER A 252 -34.52 1.93 -19.97
CA SER A 252 -35.97 1.80 -20.18
C SER A 252 -36.26 0.48 -20.90
N THR A 253 -37.46 -0.06 -20.70
CA THR A 253 -37.94 -1.24 -21.43
C THR A 253 -37.74 -1.09 -22.95
N ASN A 254 -37.86 0.13 -23.48
CA ASN A 254 -37.59 0.43 -24.88
C ASN A 254 -36.12 0.25 -25.29
N ASP A 255 -35.17 0.62 -24.43
CA ASP A 255 -33.74 0.48 -24.72
C ASP A 255 -33.33 -0.99 -24.68
N ILE A 256 -33.90 -1.76 -23.76
CA ILE A 256 -33.73 -3.22 -23.69
C ILE A 256 -34.29 -3.88 -24.97
N GLN A 257 -35.47 -3.45 -25.44
CA GLN A 257 -36.05 -3.95 -26.68
C GLN A 257 -35.20 -3.61 -27.91
N LYS A 258 -34.68 -2.37 -28.01
CA LYS A 258 -33.77 -1.97 -29.09
C LYS A 258 -32.51 -2.84 -29.13
N LEU A 259 -31.91 -3.11 -27.97
CA LEU A 259 -30.76 -4.00 -27.87
C LEU A 259 -31.08 -5.43 -28.31
N GLN A 260 -32.22 -5.98 -27.86
CA GLN A 260 -32.66 -7.32 -28.27
C GLN A 260 -32.90 -7.40 -29.79
N MET A 261 -33.53 -6.38 -30.38
CA MET A 261 -33.74 -6.31 -31.83
C MET A 261 -32.41 -6.28 -32.58
N TYR A 262 -31.45 -5.47 -32.13
CA TYR A 262 -30.13 -5.38 -32.74
C TYR A 262 -29.36 -6.70 -32.65
N LEU A 263 -29.37 -7.37 -31.51
CA LEU A 263 -28.73 -8.68 -31.34
C LEU A 263 -29.36 -9.74 -32.25
N ARG A 264 -30.69 -9.79 -32.34
CA ARG A 264 -31.41 -10.71 -33.25
C ARG A 264 -31.07 -10.43 -34.72
N TYR A 265 -30.99 -9.15 -35.11
CA TYR A 265 -30.57 -8.76 -36.45
C TYR A 265 -29.15 -9.23 -36.76
N LYS A 266 -28.20 -8.99 -35.85
CA LYS A 266 -26.79 -9.37 -36.04
C LYS A 266 -26.62 -10.88 -36.11
N LEU A 267 -27.33 -11.64 -35.28
CA LEU A 267 -27.36 -13.10 -35.33
C LEU A 267 -27.91 -13.60 -36.68
N ARG A 268 -29.05 -13.08 -37.15
CA ARG A 268 -29.62 -13.46 -38.44
C ARG A 268 -28.70 -13.14 -39.61
N LYS A 269 -28.05 -11.96 -39.60
CA LYS A 269 -27.09 -11.55 -40.62
C LYS A 269 -25.90 -12.51 -40.67
N ASN A 270 -25.32 -12.81 -39.52
CA ASN A 270 -24.17 -13.72 -39.44
C ASN A 270 -24.56 -15.15 -39.83
N TYR A 271 -25.73 -15.64 -39.39
CA TYR A 271 -26.22 -16.96 -39.76
C TYR A 271 -26.45 -17.09 -41.28
N LYS A 272 -27.03 -16.07 -41.93
CA LYS A 272 -27.17 -16.04 -43.39
C LYS A 272 -25.83 -16.03 -44.10
N ALA A 273 -24.87 -15.24 -43.63
CA ALA A 273 -23.52 -15.21 -44.21
C ALA A 273 -22.82 -16.56 -44.07
N LEU A 274 -22.98 -17.21 -42.91
CA LEU A 274 -22.45 -18.55 -42.66
C LEU A 274 -23.07 -19.59 -43.60
N ASN A 275 -24.40 -19.62 -43.72
CA ASN A 275 -25.09 -20.56 -44.62
C ASN A 275 -24.76 -20.31 -46.09
N GLN A 276 -24.56 -19.06 -46.50
CA GLN A 276 -24.10 -18.75 -47.86
C GLN A 276 -22.67 -19.23 -48.11
N GLN A 277 -21.77 -19.12 -47.12
CA GLN A 277 -20.42 -19.68 -47.23
C GLN A 277 -20.43 -21.21 -47.28
N PHE A 278 -21.24 -21.85 -46.44
CA PHE A 278 -21.39 -23.31 -46.44
C PHE A 278 -22.00 -23.81 -47.76
N SER A 279 -23.07 -23.16 -48.25
CA SER A 279 -23.71 -23.51 -49.52
C SER A 279 -22.78 -23.36 -50.73
N LYS A 280 -21.95 -22.30 -50.76
CA LYS A 280 -20.91 -22.12 -51.80
C LYS A 280 -19.80 -23.17 -51.70
N LYS A 281 -19.49 -23.65 -50.49
CA LYS A 281 -18.47 -24.68 -50.28
C LYS A 281 -18.98 -26.07 -50.65
N THR A 282 -20.26 -26.38 -50.40
CA THR A 282 -20.88 -27.63 -50.84
C THR A 282 -21.10 -27.69 -52.35
N SER A 283 -21.43 -26.58 -53.01
CA SER A 283 -21.52 -26.57 -54.48
C SER A 283 -20.17 -26.86 -55.15
N VAL A 284 -19.08 -26.25 -54.65
CA VAL A 284 -17.72 -26.51 -55.17
C VAL A 284 -17.27 -27.95 -54.93
N LEU A 285 -17.67 -28.58 -53.81
CA LEU A 285 -17.37 -30.00 -53.54
C LEU A 285 -18.19 -30.96 -54.42
N LEU A 286 -19.43 -30.61 -54.79
CA LEU A 286 -20.25 -31.39 -55.72
C LEU A 286 -19.70 -31.30 -57.16
N ASP A 287 -19.26 -30.12 -57.59
CA ASP A 287 -18.67 -29.94 -58.93
C ASP A 287 -17.33 -30.69 -59.08
N LEU A 288 -16.53 -30.78 -58.00
CA LEU A 288 -15.31 -31.60 -57.98
C LEU A 288 -15.61 -33.11 -58.03
N SER A 289 -16.70 -33.57 -57.42
CA SER A 289 -17.11 -34.98 -57.41
C SER A 289 -17.73 -35.43 -58.75
N ILE A 290 -18.35 -34.51 -59.50
CA ILE A 290 -18.91 -34.78 -60.83
C ILE A 290 -17.79 -34.89 -61.90
N HIS A 291 -16.67 -34.19 -61.71
CA HIS A 291 -15.51 -34.31 -62.62
C HIS A 291 -14.67 -35.59 -62.41
N GLU A 292 -14.74 -36.24 -61.25
CA GLU A 292 -14.06 -37.53 -61.01
C GLU A 292 -14.87 -38.75 -61.50
N THR A 293 -16.16 -38.59 -61.81
CA THR A 293 -17.05 -39.72 -62.14
C THR A 293 -17.42 -39.85 -63.63
N THR A 294 -16.93 -38.98 -64.51
CA THR A 294 -17.07 -39.14 -65.97
C THR A 294 -15.95 -39.99 -66.57
N GLY A 295 -15.74 -41.16 -65.96
CA GLY A 295 -14.69 -42.09 -66.33
C GLY A 295 -14.96 -43.53 -65.89
N SER A 296 -16.21 -44.00 -65.78
CA SER A 296 -16.52 -45.42 -65.93
C SER A 296 -18.03 -45.67 -66.00
N SER A 297 -18.40 -46.45 -66.99
CA SER A 297 -19.74 -46.92 -67.35
C SER A 297 -20.36 -47.92 -66.34
N TYR A 298 -21.70 -47.91 -66.33
CA TYR A 298 -22.67 -48.91 -65.83
C TYR A 298 -22.99 -48.95 -64.32
N LEU A 299 -24.16 -48.42 -63.92
CA LEU A 299 -25.36 -49.18 -63.47
C LEU A 299 -26.39 -48.29 -62.75
N THR A 300 -27.64 -48.73 -62.84
CA THR A 300 -28.96 -48.13 -62.62
C THR A 300 -29.31 -47.59 -61.21
N PRO A 301 -30.39 -46.76 -61.10
CA PRO A 301 -30.78 -46.07 -59.88
C PRO A 301 -31.78 -46.88 -59.03
N LEU A 302 -31.70 -46.76 -57.71
CA LEU A 302 -32.80 -47.10 -56.81
C LEU A 302 -33.01 -45.96 -55.80
N TYR A 303 -33.93 -45.07 -56.19
CA TYR A 303 -34.63 -44.19 -55.27
C TYR A 303 -35.66 -45.04 -54.52
N THR A 304 -35.55 -45.11 -53.20
CA THR A 304 -36.69 -45.47 -52.34
C THR A 304 -36.92 -44.34 -51.35
N HIS A 305 -38.11 -43.76 -51.48
CA HIS A 305 -38.80 -42.89 -50.54
C HIS A 305 -38.61 -43.29 -49.07
N VAL A 306 -38.45 -42.29 -48.21
CA VAL A 306 -39.05 -42.30 -46.86
C VAL A 306 -39.61 -40.90 -46.59
N ASN A 307 -40.93 -40.86 -46.37
CA ASN A 307 -41.69 -39.75 -45.79
C ASN A 307 -41.42 -39.65 -44.29
#